data_AF-A0A7C9AKQ3-F1
#
_entry.id   AF-A0A7C9AKQ3-F1
#
_cell.length_a   1.000
_cell.length_b   1.000
_cell.length_c   1.000
_cell.angle_alpha   90.00
_cell.angle_beta   90.00
_cell.angle_gamma   90.00
#
_symmetry.space_group_name_H-M   'P 1'
#
loop_
_entity.id
_entity.type
_entity.pdbx_description
1 polymer ?
#
loop_
_entity_poly.entity_id
_entity_poly.type
_entity_poly.pdbx_seq_one_letter_code
_entity_poly.pdbx_strand_id
1 'polypeptide(L)'
;MPDVCLLVQEDVLENNFNVLRMFARIYGTSAAPAKLAKCIAEAEENYENLSKALDPELSVNYRRRCEEATKEGGKLSGHPLGSWTIPPLIADEDHYRSTFQSSP
;
A
#
# COMPACT_ATOMS: atom_id res chain seq x y z
N MET A 1 9.05 -6.98 0.12
CA MET A 1 8.29 -5.72 -0.01
C MET A 1 7.97 -5.19 1.37
N PRO A 2 7.94 -3.87 1.60
CA PRO A 2 7.54 -3.34 2.90
C PRO A 2 6.14 -3.87 3.25
N ASP A 3 5.85 -4.02 4.55
CA ASP A 3 4.47 -3.90 4.99
C ASP A 3 4.00 -2.55 4.47
N VAL A 4 3.23 -2.53 3.38
CA VAL A 4 2.71 -1.27 2.84
C VAL A 4 1.58 -0.89 3.76
N CYS A 5 1.95 -0.33 4.91
CA CYS A 5 1.12 0.65 5.58
C CYS A 5 1.04 1.81 4.59
N LEU A 6 -0.14 2.00 3.99
CA LEU A 6 -0.48 3.31 3.47
C LEU A 6 -0.26 4.26 4.64
N LEU A 7 0.67 5.21 4.52
CA LEU A 7 1.04 6.15 5.58
C LEU A 7 -0.08 7.20 5.76
N VAL A 8 -1.33 6.74 5.92
CA VAL A 8 -2.54 7.57 5.91
C VAL A 8 -2.45 8.68 6.95
N GLN A 9 -1.84 8.43 8.12
CA GLN A 9 -1.67 9.45 9.15
C GLN A 9 -0.71 10.57 8.71
N GLU A 10 0.48 10.21 8.25
CA GLU A 10 1.48 11.18 7.76
C GLU A 10 0.97 11.91 6.52
N ASP A 11 0.36 11.18 5.58
CA ASP A 11 -0.23 11.73 4.37
C ASP A 11 -1.36 12.73 4.69
N VAL A 12 -2.14 12.49 5.76
CA VAL A 12 -3.20 13.42 6.18
C VAL A 12 -2.62 14.67 6.83
N LEU A 13 -1.54 14.55 7.61
CA LEU A 13 -0.84 15.68 8.24
C LEU A 13 -0.16 16.58 7.20
N GLU A 14 0.55 15.98 6.25
CA GLU A 14 1.25 16.69 5.17
C GLU A 14 0.32 17.10 4.02
N ASN A 15 -0.94 16.67 4.07
CA ASN A 15 -1.92 16.81 3.00
C ASN A 15 -1.43 16.22 1.66
N ASN A 16 -0.69 15.12 1.73
CA ASN A 16 -0.24 14.36 0.57
C ASN A 16 -1.36 13.53 -0.03
N PHE A 17 -1.20 13.20 -1.31
CA PHE A 17 -2.07 12.26 -1.99
C PHE A 17 -2.01 10.89 -1.32
N ASN A 18 -3.17 10.28 -1.08
CA ASN A 18 -3.27 8.92 -0.57
C ASN A 18 -4.38 8.15 -1.29
N VAL A 19 -4.08 6.93 -1.72
CA VAL A 19 -5.01 6.10 -2.51
C VAL A 19 -6.27 5.75 -1.72
N LEU A 20 -6.18 5.50 -0.41
CA LEU A 20 -7.36 5.24 0.43
C LEU A 20 -8.28 6.47 0.51
N ARG A 21 -7.72 7.70 0.53
CA ARG A 21 -8.51 8.95 0.45
C ARG A 21 -9.28 9.04 -0.86
N MET A 22 -8.64 8.66 -1.99
CA MET A 22 -9.31 8.60 -3.29
C MET A 22 -10.47 7.60 -3.28
N PHE A 23 -10.25 6.39 -2.74
CA PHE A 23 -11.31 5.38 -2.62
C PHE A 23 -12.45 5.85 -1.72
N ALA A 24 -12.15 6.55 -0.61
CA ALA A 24 -13.17 7.13 0.27
C ALA A 24 -14.02 8.18 -0.45
N ARG A 25 -13.43 9.00 -1.33
CA ARG A 25 -14.16 9.99 -2.13
C ARG A 25 -15.09 9.37 -3.18
N ILE A 26 -14.70 8.23 -3.76
CA ILE A 26 -15.47 7.56 -4.83
C ILE A 26 -16.55 6.63 -4.25
N TYR A 27 -16.19 5.81 -3.26
CA TYR A 27 -17.04 4.73 -2.75
C TYR A 27 -17.62 5.00 -1.36
N GLY A 28 -17.24 6.10 -0.72
CA GLY A 28 -17.61 6.42 0.66
C GLY A 28 -16.69 5.77 1.70
N THR A 29 -16.67 6.35 2.89
CA THR A 29 -15.75 5.98 3.98
C THR A 29 -15.92 4.53 4.44
N SER A 30 -17.15 4.02 4.46
CA SER A 30 -17.47 2.65 4.90
C SER A 30 -17.03 1.58 3.90
N ALA A 31 -17.20 1.81 2.60
CA ALA A 31 -16.89 0.80 1.57
C ALA A 31 -15.44 0.88 1.06
N ALA A 32 -14.76 2.01 1.24
CA ALA A 32 -13.43 2.24 0.69
C ALA A 32 -12.36 1.22 1.10
N PRO A 33 -12.22 0.82 2.38
CA PRO A 33 -11.22 -0.18 2.76
C PRO A 33 -11.43 -1.52 2.05
N ALA A 34 -12.68 -1.99 1.99
CA ALA A 34 -13.01 -3.26 1.33
C ALA A 34 -12.81 -3.19 -0.19
N LYS A 35 -13.14 -2.06 -0.82
CA LYS A 35 -12.90 -1.84 -2.25
C LYS A 35 -11.41 -1.79 -2.57
N LEU A 36 -10.61 -1.12 -1.74
CA LEU A 36 -9.17 -1.07 -1.92
C LEU A 36 -8.52 -2.44 -1.73
N ALA A 37 -8.92 -3.19 -0.69
CA ALA A 37 -8.46 -4.56 -0.47
C ALA A 37 -8.71 -5.45 -1.69
N LYS A 38 -9.91 -5.36 -2.29
CA LYS A 38 -10.26 -6.09 -3.51
C LYS A 38 -9.36 -5.69 -4.69
N CYS A 39 -9.13 -4.39 -4.90
CA CYS A 39 -8.27 -3.92 -5.97
C CYS A 39 -6.81 -4.35 -5.80
N ILE A 40 -6.29 -4.38 -4.57
CA ILE A 40 -4.95 -4.91 -4.27
C ILE A 40 -4.90 -6.40 -4.61
N ALA A 41 -5.86 -7.19 -4.14
CA ALA A 41 -5.90 -8.62 -4.41
C ALA A 41 -5.97 -8.94 -5.92
N GLU A 42 -6.80 -8.21 -6.67
CA GLU A 42 -6.89 -8.34 -8.13
C GLU A 42 -5.57 -7.95 -8.82
N ALA A 43 -4.87 -6.93 -8.33
CA ALA A 43 -3.57 -6.54 -8.85
C ALA A 43 -2.49 -7.59 -8.55
N GLU A 44 -2.47 -8.18 -7.35
CA GLU A 44 -1.57 -9.26 -6.97
C GLU A 44 -1.80 -10.51 -7.82
N GLU A 45 -3.06 -10.91 -8.03
CA GLU A 45 -3.41 -12.05 -8.89
C GLU A 45 -2.93 -11.82 -10.33
N ASN A 46 -3.19 -10.64 -10.89
CA ASN A 46 -2.73 -10.29 -12.24
C ASN A 46 -1.20 -10.28 -12.33
N TYR A 47 -0.53 -9.75 -11.32
CA TYR A 47 0.93 -9.77 -11.24
C TYR A 47 1.48 -11.19 -11.20
N GLU A 48 0.90 -12.09 -10.41
CA GLU A 48 1.28 -13.49 -10.39
C GLU A 48 1.10 -14.17 -11.75
N ASN A 49 -0.02 -13.92 -12.42
CA ASN A 49 -0.31 -14.51 -13.72
C ASN A 49 0.71 -14.03 -14.78
N LEU A 50 1.05 -12.75 -14.79
CA LEU A 50 2.08 -12.20 -15.66
C LEU A 50 3.47 -12.75 -15.33
N SER A 51 3.80 -12.88 -14.04
CA SER A 51 5.05 -13.48 -13.57
C SER A 51 5.22 -14.93 -14.02
N LYS A 52 4.13 -15.71 -14.00
CA LYS A 52 4.11 -17.11 -14.49
C LYS A 52 4.21 -17.20 -16.02
N ALA A 53 3.74 -16.18 -16.74
CA ALA A 53 3.78 -16.12 -18.20
C ALA A 53 5.09 -15.55 -18.77
N LEU A 54 5.94 -14.96 -17.91
CA LEU A 54 7.24 -14.42 -18.30
C LEU A 54 8.19 -15.53 -18.76
N ASP A 55 9.07 -15.16 -19.70
CA ASP A 55 10.17 -16.03 -20.12
C ASP A 55 11.01 -16.45 -18.88
N PRO A 56 11.43 -17.73 -18.78
CA PRO A 56 12.16 -18.23 -17.62
C PRO A 56 13.42 -17.44 -17.27
N GLU A 57 14.17 -16.95 -18.27
CA GLU A 57 15.38 -16.16 -18.04
C GLU A 57 15.04 -14.77 -17.49
N LEU A 58 13.99 -14.14 -18.04
CA LEU A 58 13.49 -12.85 -17.54
C LEU A 58 12.92 -12.97 -16.13
N SER A 59 12.18 -14.04 -15.84
CA SER A 59 11.60 -14.30 -14.51
C SER A 59 12.69 -14.43 -13.44
N VAL A 60 13.76 -15.18 -13.73
CA VAL A 60 14.90 -15.34 -12.82
C VAL A 60 15.63 -14.02 -12.60
N ASN A 61 15.89 -13.27 -13.67
CA ASN A 61 16.55 -11.96 -13.57
C ASN A 61 15.72 -10.95 -12.77
N TYR A 62 14.41 -10.92 -13.01
CA TYR A 62 13.48 -10.05 -12.29
C TYR A 62 13.45 -10.38 -10.79
N ARG A 63 13.29 -11.66 -10.43
CA ARG A 63 13.25 -12.09 -9.03
C ARG A 63 14.54 -11.74 -8.28
N ARG A 64 15.70 -11.92 -8.91
CA ARG A 64 16.99 -11.53 -8.33
C ARG A 64 17.03 -10.05 -7.96
N ARG A 65 16.57 -9.16 -8.85
CA ARG A 65 16.51 -7.72 -8.58
C ARG A 65 15.55 -7.40 -7.44
N CYS A 66 14.42 -8.11 -7.33
CA CYS A 66 13.50 -7.94 -6.22
C CYS A 66 14.12 -8.36 -4.88
N GLU A 67 14.88 -9.45 -4.86
CA GLU A 67 15.62 -9.91 -3.67
C GLU A 67 16.71 -8.92 -3.27
N GLU A 68 17.49 -8.42 -4.23
CA GLU A 68 18.54 -7.40 -4.01
C GLU A 68 17.94 -6.12 -3.42
N ALA A 69 16.87 -5.57 -4.02
CA ALA A 69 16.20 -4.38 -3.52
C ALA A 69 15.57 -4.60 -2.12
N THR A 70 15.04 -5.80 -1.85
CA THR A 70 14.49 -6.14 -0.52
C THR A 70 15.60 -6.21 0.54
N LYS A 71 16.78 -6.74 0.17
CA LYS A 71 17.94 -6.83 1.05
C LYS A 71 18.54 -5.45 1.35
N GLU A 72 18.62 -4.57 0.35
CA GLU A 72 19.05 -3.17 0.53
C GLU A 72 18.10 -2.41 1.48
N GLY A 73 16.81 -2.73 1.46
CA GLY A 73 15.80 -2.18 2.38
C GLY A 73 15.80 -2.77 3.80
N GLY A 74 16.68 -3.72 4.12
CA GLY A 74 16.90 -4.22 5.48
C GLY A 74 15.77 -5.06 6.10
N LYS A 75 14.84 -5.65 5.32
CA LYS A 75 13.68 -6.39 5.85
C LYS A 75 13.49 -7.77 5.22
N LEU A 76 13.18 -8.76 6.07
CA LEU A 76 12.77 -10.12 5.69
C LEU A 76 11.26 -10.26 5.90
N SER A 77 10.43 -9.87 4.93
CA SER A 77 8.99 -10.20 4.99
C SER A 77 8.80 -11.70 4.75
N GLY A 78 8.01 -12.38 5.58
CA GLY A 78 7.74 -13.82 5.43
C GLY A 78 6.91 -14.18 4.18
N HIS A 79 6.18 -13.20 3.62
CA HIS A 79 5.45 -13.34 2.36
C HIS A 79 6.27 -12.78 1.18
N PRO A 80 6.29 -13.44 0.00
CA PRO A 80 7.08 -13.00 -1.16
C PRO A 80 6.74 -11.59 -1.64
N LEU A 81 5.46 -11.20 -1.53
CA LEU A 81 4.95 -9.87 -1.89
C LEU A 81 4.81 -8.92 -0.69
N GLY A 82 5.24 -9.33 0.51
CA GLY A 82 4.95 -8.61 1.75
C GLY A 82 3.50 -8.79 2.21
N SER A 83 3.13 -8.08 3.28
CA SER A 83 1.77 -8.04 3.82
C SER A 83 1.19 -6.63 3.67
N TRP A 84 -0.06 -6.54 3.22
CA TRP A 84 -0.79 -5.27 3.18
C TRP A 84 -1.56 -5.06 4.48
N THR A 85 -1.39 -3.89 5.10
CA THR A 85 -2.24 -3.46 6.21
C THR A 85 -2.96 -2.20 5.79
N ILE A 86 -4.28 -2.28 5.59
CA ILE A 86 -5.11 -1.10 5.33
C ILE A 86 -5.38 -0.42 6.67
N PRO A 87 -4.85 0.78 6.90
CA PRO A 87 -5.08 1.49 8.15
C PRO A 87 -6.55 1.96 8.25
N PRO A 88 -7.03 2.24 9.48
CA PRO A 88 -8.33 2.87 9.66
C PRO A 88 -8.36 4.24 8.97
N LEU A 89 -9.51 4.56 8.37
CA LEU A 89 -9.72 5.84 7.71
C LEU A 89 -9.90 6.96 8.75
N ILE A 90 -9.25 8.09 8.52
CA ILE A 90 -9.50 9.32 9.27
C ILE A 90 -10.73 9.99 8.65
N ALA A 91 -11.87 9.95 9.34
CA ALA A 91 -13.13 10.46 8.82
C ALA A 91 -13.19 11.99 8.75
N ASP A 92 -12.61 12.67 9.75
CA ASP A 92 -12.50 14.12 9.81
C ASP A 92 -11.01 14.51 9.82
N GLU A 93 -10.47 14.70 8.62
CA GLU A 93 -9.06 15.06 8.44
C GLU A 93 -8.75 16.48 8.90
N ASP A 94 -9.71 17.41 8.83
CA ASP A 94 -9.53 18.80 9.25
C ASP A 94 -9.42 18.88 10.78
N HIS A 95 -10.28 18.17 11.48
CA HIS A 95 -10.16 17.98 12.93
C HIS A 95 -8.83 17.30 13.28
N TYR A 96 -8.47 16.21 12.57
CA TYR A 96 -7.22 15.49 12.80
C TYR A 96 -5.98 16.37 12.58
N ARG A 97 -5.93 17.22 11.55
CA ARG A 97 -4.82 18.16 11.38
C ARG A 97 -4.78 19.22 12.48
N SER A 98 -5.94 19.71 12.90
CA SER A 98 -6.04 20.76 13.92
C SER A 98 -5.51 20.30 15.28
N THR A 99 -5.74 19.05 15.68
CA THR A 99 -5.24 18.51 16.97
C THR A 99 -3.72 18.42 17.02
N PHE A 100 -3.04 18.23 15.89
CA PHE A 100 -1.59 18.19 15.80
C PHE A 100 -0.95 19.58 15.56
N GLN A 101 -1.74 20.57 15.10
CA GLN A 101 -1.30 21.96 15.01
C GLN A 101 -1.46 22.74 16.34
N SER A 102 -2.26 22.23 17.28
CA SER A 102 -2.55 22.90 18.56
C SER A 102 -1.64 22.47 19.73
N SER A 103 -0.52 21.80 19.47
CA SER A 103 0.49 21.56 20.52
C SER A 103 1.50 22.73 20.54
N PRO A 104 1.74 23.37 21.70
CA PRO A 104 2.70 24.47 21.82
C PRO A 104 4.15 24.04 21.59
#